data_AF-S7WFF8-F1
#
_entry.id   AF-S7WFF8-F1
#
_cell.length_a   1.000
_cell.length_b   1.000
_cell.length_c   1.000
_cell.angle_alpha   90.00
_cell.angle_beta   90.00
_cell.angle_gamma   90.00
#
_symmetry.space_group_name_H-M   'P 1'
#
loop_
_entity.id
_entity.type
_entity.pdbx_description
1 polymer ?
#
loop_
_entity_poly.entity_id
_entity_poly.type
_entity_poly.pdbx_seq_one_letter_code
_entity_poly.pdbx_strand_id
1 'polypeptide(L)'
;MLLIDDEADNASINISHGGVSAINGSIRALLKLFQKSAYVGYTATPYANVFIPTPEDDSEEPKGLKVKVGNQEYPVGEDLFPRNFIINIPPPSNYIGPEKVFGIQREDKMYEEAREEEADDERASDPIHLYKLVRDYQPGDYFDSKEVTENIRSENSHFIPDRHRKDDTKPNDLPDSLKTAIKHFILACAARRVRGQVNVHNSMLIHVTRFVDWQNHIAGLVDEELSKYKNRIEFNQPAILEDFADIWLREFEPKTQEIINHPGVKDPDIKPVPWNEVKLHLLPAIMKIQLRAVHGSKLLGGLEPENIQALDYYDYQKKGLSVIAVGGNKLSRGLTLEGLTVSYYLRSSKMYDTLMQMGRWFGYRPGYLDLCRLFTSGELVSHYKHIAAATEEMRAEFDRMYLQRKTPREFGLKVRAHTGVLTITATNKFRYKK
;
A
#
# COMPACT_ATOMS: atom_id res chain seq x y z
N MET A 1 22.23 -14.96 23.25
CA MET A 1 21.85 -14.71 21.84
C MET A 1 20.93 -13.50 21.79
N LEU A 2 21.10 -12.62 20.81
CA LEU A 2 20.15 -11.56 20.48
C LEU A 2 19.59 -11.87 19.09
N LEU A 3 18.27 -11.96 18.96
CA LEU A 3 17.59 -12.10 17.69
C LEU A 3 16.82 -10.82 17.39
N ILE A 4 17.07 -10.24 16.23
CA ILE A 4 16.36 -9.06 15.73
C ILE A 4 15.55 -9.53 14.51
N ASP A 5 14.25 -9.27 14.53
CA ASP A 5 13.32 -9.60 13.46
C ASP A 5 12.75 -8.27 12.93
N ASP A 6 13.13 -7.90 11.71
CA ASP A 6 12.70 -6.66 11.04
C ASP A 6 11.34 -6.76 10.33
N GLU A 7 10.73 -7.95 10.35
CA GLU A 7 9.44 -8.28 9.74
C GLU A 7 8.58 -9.06 10.76
N ALA A 8 8.53 -8.56 11.99
CA ALA A 8 7.94 -9.26 13.14
C ALA A 8 6.44 -9.58 13.00
N ASP A 9 5.70 -8.82 12.19
CA ASP A 9 4.28 -9.07 11.87
C ASP A 9 4.09 -10.22 10.86
N ASN A 10 5.16 -10.67 10.23
CA ASN A 10 5.15 -11.77 9.26
C ASN A 10 5.88 -13.01 9.79
N ALA A 11 7.16 -12.88 10.16
CA ALA A 11 8.01 -14.01 10.55
C ALA A 11 7.65 -14.57 11.93
N SER A 12 7.44 -13.68 12.90
CA SER A 12 7.20 -14.05 14.30
C SER A 12 5.76 -14.45 14.63
N ILE A 13 4.80 -14.22 13.74
CA ILE A 13 3.41 -14.60 13.97
C ILE A 13 3.18 -16.09 13.67
N ASN A 14 2.54 -16.80 14.58
CA ASN A 14 2.06 -18.14 14.29
C ASN A 14 0.82 -18.06 13.37
N ILE A 15 0.99 -18.48 12.12
CA ILE A 15 -0.05 -18.44 11.08
C ILE A 15 -0.77 -19.78 10.85
N SER A 16 -0.42 -20.82 11.63
CA SER A 16 -0.95 -22.18 11.47
C SER A 16 -2.16 -22.42 12.39
N HIS A 17 -3.21 -23.06 11.85
CA HIS A 17 -4.43 -23.37 12.60
C HIS A 17 -4.33 -24.60 13.52
N GLY A 18 -3.39 -25.53 13.23
CA GLY A 18 -3.31 -26.83 13.90
C GLY A 18 -1.96 -27.12 14.56
N GLY A 19 -1.09 -26.11 14.69
CA GLY A 19 0.25 -26.27 15.24
C GLY A 19 1.05 -24.97 15.21
N VAL A 20 2.37 -25.09 15.08
CA VAL A 20 3.28 -23.95 14.99
C VAL A 20 3.78 -23.80 13.55
N SER A 21 3.72 -22.58 13.02
CA SER A 21 4.25 -22.28 11.68
C SER A 21 5.76 -22.51 11.64
N ALA A 22 6.30 -22.86 10.47
CA ALA A 22 7.71 -23.24 10.35
C ALA A 22 8.68 -22.15 10.83
N ILE A 23 8.42 -20.89 10.48
CA ILE A 23 9.28 -19.75 10.85
C ILE A 23 9.16 -19.44 12.35
N ASN A 24 7.94 -19.22 12.87
CA ASN A 24 7.69 -18.99 14.30
C ASN A 24 8.31 -20.11 15.17
N GLY A 25 8.12 -21.37 14.78
CA GLY A 25 8.68 -22.52 15.48
C GLY A 25 10.21 -22.53 15.47
N SER A 26 10.82 -22.21 14.34
CA SER A 26 12.29 -22.14 14.23
C SER A 26 12.87 -21.03 15.09
N ILE A 27 12.23 -19.85 15.12
CA ILE A 27 12.64 -18.72 15.99
C ILE A 27 12.55 -19.14 17.46
N ARG A 28 11.42 -19.72 17.88
CA ARG A 28 11.19 -20.15 19.26
C ARG A 28 12.13 -21.28 19.69
N ALA A 29 12.40 -22.23 18.80
CA ALA A 29 13.38 -23.30 19.06
C ALA A 29 14.79 -22.73 19.19
N LEU A 30 15.19 -21.81 18.31
CA LEU A 30 16.49 -21.15 18.36
C LEU A 30 16.67 -20.37 19.67
N LEU A 31 15.65 -19.61 20.11
CA LEU A 31 15.69 -18.88 21.38
C LEU A 31 15.84 -19.81 22.59
N LYS A 32 15.25 -21.01 22.54
CA LYS A 32 15.31 -22.02 23.60
C LYS A 32 16.65 -22.74 23.71
N LEU A 33 17.45 -22.77 22.64
CA LEU A 33 18.78 -23.39 22.65
C LEU A 33 19.81 -22.65 23.51
N PHE A 34 19.57 -21.37 23.82
CA PHE A 34 20.48 -20.55 24.60
C PHE A 34 19.96 -20.33 26.02
N GLN A 35 20.83 -20.47 27.02
CA GLN A 35 20.51 -20.15 28.41
C GLN A 35 20.11 -18.68 28.62
N LYS A 36 20.64 -17.78 27.79
CA LYS A 36 20.30 -16.36 27.77
C LYS A 36 19.99 -15.93 26.33
N SER A 37 18.75 -15.54 26.09
CA SER A 37 18.28 -15.06 24.80
C SER A 37 17.42 -13.80 24.95
N ALA A 38 17.50 -12.91 23.96
CA ALA A 38 16.65 -11.75 23.81
C ALA A 38 16.10 -11.71 22.38
N TYR A 39 14.82 -11.38 22.25
CA TYR A 39 14.12 -11.20 20.99
C TYR A 39 13.66 -9.75 20.90
N VAL A 40 13.94 -9.09 19.78
CA VAL A 40 13.47 -7.74 19.47
C VAL A 40 12.83 -7.77 18.09
N GLY A 41 11.52 -7.54 18.06
CA GLY A 41 10.76 -7.40 16.82
C GLY A 41 10.62 -5.93 16.42
N TYR A 42 10.82 -5.64 15.15
CA TYR A 42 10.59 -4.35 14.52
C TYR A 42 9.53 -4.55 13.43
N THR A 43 8.51 -3.69 13.40
CA THR A 43 7.45 -3.76 12.39
C THR A 43 6.73 -2.42 12.26
N ALA A 44 6.23 -2.13 11.06
CA ALA A 44 5.34 -1.00 10.81
C ALA A 44 3.87 -1.31 11.19
N THR A 45 3.50 -2.59 11.31
CA THR A 45 2.11 -3.04 11.52
C THR A 45 2.03 -4.04 12.69
N PRO A 46 2.11 -3.56 13.95
CA PRO A 46 2.20 -4.43 15.13
C PRO A 46 0.88 -5.11 15.52
N TYR A 47 -0.17 -5.02 14.68
CA TYR A 47 -1.51 -5.51 14.96
C TYR A 47 -1.52 -6.99 15.34
N ALA A 48 -0.90 -7.85 14.53
CA ALA A 48 -0.87 -9.28 14.84
C ALA A 48 -0.01 -9.59 16.08
N ASN A 49 1.04 -8.79 16.34
CA ASN A 49 1.97 -9.01 17.44
C ASN A 49 1.34 -8.78 18.81
N VAL A 50 0.46 -7.78 18.94
CA VAL A 50 -0.23 -7.50 20.20
C VAL A 50 -1.31 -8.53 20.55
N PHE A 51 -1.72 -9.35 19.57
CA PHE A 51 -2.67 -10.46 19.76
C PHE A 51 -1.99 -11.83 19.94
N ILE A 52 -0.66 -11.88 19.99
CA ILE A 52 0.03 -13.12 20.39
C ILE A 52 -0.40 -13.43 21.83
N PRO A 53 -0.77 -14.68 22.16
CA PRO A 53 -1.17 -15.05 23.52
C PRO A 53 -0.10 -14.69 24.52
N THR A 54 -0.54 -14.20 25.68
CA THR A 54 0.38 -14.12 26.81
C THR A 54 0.69 -15.53 27.31
N PRO A 55 1.85 -15.76 27.94
CA PRO A 55 2.17 -17.05 28.56
C PRO A 55 1.16 -17.50 29.63
N GLU A 56 0.31 -16.60 30.11
CA GLU A 56 -0.69 -16.85 31.16
C GLU A 56 -2.07 -17.20 30.59
N ASP A 57 -2.37 -16.78 29.35
CA ASP A 57 -3.62 -17.09 28.66
C ASP A 57 -3.63 -18.51 28.07
N ASP A 58 -2.46 -19.09 27.81
CA ASP A 58 -2.32 -20.49 27.40
C ASP A 58 -2.35 -21.40 28.66
N SER A 59 -3.54 -21.82 29.07
CA SER A 59 -3.69 -23.02 29.93
C SER A 59 -3.20 -24.30 29.25
N GLU A 60 -2.91 -24.23 27.94
CA GLU A 60 -2.29 -25.26 27.13
C GLU A 60 -1.08 -24.67 26.40
N GLU A 61 0.07 -24.57 27.08
CA GLU A 61 1.34 -24.70 26.35
C GLU A 61 1.19 -25.89 25.40
N PRO A 62 1.55 -25.81 24.12
CA PRO A 62 1.70 -27.01 23.33
C PRO A 62 2.89 -27.81 23.87
N LYS A 63 2.65 -28.57 24.94
CA LYS A 63 3.59 -29.53 25.51
C LYS A 63 4.00 -30.48 24.40
N GLY A 64 5.27 -30.41 23.98
CA GLY A 64 5.87 -31.38 23.07
C GLY A 64 5.93 -31.00 21.58
N LEU A 65 5.68 -29.75 21.19
CA LEU A 65 5.96 -29.33 19.81
C LEU A 65 7.47 -29.29 19.54
N LYS A 66 7.91 -30.00 18.49
CA LYS A 66 9.30 -30.02 18.01
C LYS A 66 9.36 -29.54 16.58
N VAL A 67 10.40 -28.78 16.25
CA VAL A 67 10.74 -28.42 14.88
C VAL A 67 11.88 -29.30 14.40
N LYS A 68 11.71 -29.91 13.22
CA LYS A 68 12.75 -30.72 12.60
C LYS A 68 13.64 -29.84 11.74
N VAL A 69 14.94 -29.83 12.04
CA VAL A 69 15.98 -29.16 11.23
C VAL A 69 16.98 -30.23 10.81
N GLY A 70 17.00 -30.57 9.52
CA GLY A 70 17.74 -31.73 9.02
C GLY A 70 17.25 -33.03 9.65
N ASN A 71 18.16 -33.76 10.31
CA ASN A 71 17.86 -35.03 11.00
C ASN A 71 17.65 -34.87 12.51
N GLN A 72 17.60 -33.63 13.02
CA GLN A 72 17.46 -33.35 14.45
C GLN A 72 16.14 -32.67 14.75
N GLU A 73 15.59 -32.95 15.94
CA GLU A 73 14.38 -32.33 16.44
C GLU A 73 14.70 -31.40 17.61
N TYR A 74 14.14 -30.20 17.56
CA TYR A 74 14.36 -29.17 18.57
C TYR A 74 13.04 -28.81 19.24
N PRO A 75 12.99 -28.76 20.58
CA PRO A 75 11.78 -28.36 21.29
C PRO A 75 11.47 -26.88 21.01
N VAL A 76 10.18 -26.59 20.82
CA VAL A 76 9.70 -25.21 20.68
C VAL A 76 9.63 -24.55 22.07
N GLY A 77 9.97 -23.26 22.15
CA GLY A 77 9.89 -22.43 23.36
C GLY A 77 8.55 -21.70 23.52
N GLU A 78 8.50 -20.75 24.45
CA GLU A 78 7.38 -19.81 24.63
C GLU A 78 7.04 -19.06 23.33
N ASP A 79 5.83 -18.55 23.21
CA ASP A 79 5.46 -17.69 22.08
C ASP A 79 6.04 -16.27 22.21
N LEU A 80 6.00 -15.50 21.12
CA LEU A 80 6.77 -14.27 20.95
C LEU A 80 5.99 -12.99 21.34
N PHE A 81 5.13 -13.08 22.36
CA PHE A 81 4.42 -11.90 22.87
C PHE A 81 5.43 -10.86 23.41
N PRO A 82 5.30 -9.57 23.06
CA PRO A 82 6.22 -8.52 23.51
C PRO A 82 6.05 -8.23 25.01
N ARG A 83 6.60 -9.07 25.88
CA ARG A 83 6.37 -8.97 27.34
C ARG A 83 7.08 -7.82 28.05
N ASN A 84 8.14 -7.26 27.48
CA ASN A 84 9.02 -6.30 28.16
C ASN A 84 8.72 -4.85 27.78
N PHE A 85 8.54 -4.56 26.50
CA PHE A 85 8.25 -3.21 26.01
C PHE A 85 7.60 -3.25 24.63
N ILE A 86 6.84 -2.20 24.32
CA ILE A 86 6.53 -1.76 22.96
C ILE A 86 6.83 -0.27 22.96
N ILE A 87 7.65 0.19 22.02
CA ILE A 87 8.07 1.59 21.92
C ILE A 87 7.76 2.04 20.50
N ASN A 88 7.01 3.13 20.38
CA ASN A 88 6.82 3.79 19.10
C ASN A 88 8.09 4.54 18.71
N ILE A 89 8.53 4.33 17.48
CA ILE A 89 9.56 5.18 16.88
C ILE A 89 8.84 6.17 15.97
N PRO A 90 8.87 7.48 16.26
CA PRO A 90 8.22 8.46 15.41
C PRO A 90 8.88 8.45 14.03
N PRO A 91 8.09 8.46 12.94
CA PRO A 91 8.65 8.58 11.62
C PRO A 91 9.30 9.97 11.44
N PRO A 92 10.33 10.10 10.59
CA PRO A 92 10.85 11.41 10.20
C PRO A 92 9.74 12.31 9.64
N SER A 93 9.88 13.63 9.81
CA SER A 93 8.86 14.61 9.41
C SER A 93 8.50 14.57 7.91
N ASN A 94 9.42 14.12 7.07
CA ASN A 94 9.27 13.97 5.62
C ASN A 94 8.68 12.61 5.18
N TYR A 95 8.31 11.74 6.13
CA TYR A 95 7.54 10.53 5.83
C TYR A 95 6.06 10.88 5.60
N ILE A 96 5.44 10.23 4.62
CA ILE A 96 4.02 10.38 4.28
C ILE A 96 3.28 9.09 4.61
N GLY A 97 2.55 9.11 5.73
CA GLY A 97 1.73 8.00 6.20
C GLY A 97 0.24 8.12 5.81
N PRO A 98 -0.57 7.11 6.14
CA PRO A 98 -2.01 7.10 5.89
C PRO A 98 -2.74 8.28 6.50
N GLU A 99 -2.34 8.73 7.69
CA GLU A 99 -2.88 9.90 8.37
C GLU A 99 -2.73 11.18 7.56
N LYS A 100 -1.57 11.38 6.92
CA LYS A 100 -1.33 12.55 6.07
C LYS A 100 -2.10 12.49 4.76
N VAL A 101 -2.31 11.31 4.18
CA VAL A 101 -2.97 11.18 2.85
C VAL A 101 -4.50 11.18 2.96
N PHE A 102 -5.04 10.51 3.98
CA PHE A 102 -6.48 10.27 4.11
C PHE A 102 -7.12 11.08 5.23
N GLY A 103 -6.32 11.64 6.13
CA GLY A 103 -6.79 12.28 7.36
C GLY A 103 -7.19 11.26 8.41
N ILE A 104 -7.31 11.75 9.64
CA ILE A 104 -7.84 10.97 10.76
C ILE A 104 -9.27 11.43 11.00
N GLN A 105 -10.25 10.53 10.81
CA GLN A 105 -11.59 10.77 11.34
C GLN A 105 -11.56 10.46 12.83
N ARG A 106 -11.49 11.49 13.67
CA ARG A 106 -11.86 11.34 15.07
C ARG A 106 -13.38 11.20 15.12
N GLU A 107 -13.88 10.02 15.46
CA GLU A 107 -15.32 9.78 15.69
C GLU A 107 -15.86 10.62 16.87
N ASP A 108 -14.98 11.23 17.66
CA ASP A 108 -15.32 12.06 18.83
C ASP A 108 -15.56 13.55 18.55
N LYS A 109 -15.91 13.92 17.30
CA LYS A 109 -16.45 15.29 17.06
C LYS A 109 -17.76 15.57 17.81
N MET A 110 -18.39 14.54 18.40
CA MET A 110 -19.55 14.70 19.28
C MET A 110 -19.20 15.08 20.73
N TYR A 111 -17.91 15.06 21.12
CA TYR A 111 -17.44 15.43 22.46
C TYR A 111 -16.42 16.58 22.48
N GLU A 112 -15.84 16.96 21.33
CA GLU A 112 -14.90 18.09 21.22
C GLU A 112 -15.56 19.48 21.26
N GLU A 113 -16.90 19.59 21.23
CA GLU A 113 -17.61 20.87 21.49
C GLU A 113 -17.48 21.37 22.94
N ALA A 114 -16.77 20.65 23.82
CA ALA A 114 -16.59 20.99 25.23
C ALA A 114 -15.15 21.35 25.64
N ARG A 115 -14.22 21.54 24.70
CA ARG A 115 -12.86 22.03 25.00
C ARG A 115 -12.47 23.16 24.06
N GLU A 116 -13.08 24.32 24.28
CA GLU A 116 -12.37 25.58 24.08
C GLU A 116 -11.29 25.70 25.18
N GLU A 117 -10.17 26.31 24.82
CA GLU A 117 -8.99 26.62 25.64
C GLU A 117 -7.84 25.59 25.60
N GLU A 118 -6.80 26.03 24.87
CA GLU A 118 -5.37 25.73 25.07
C GLU A 118 -4.85 24.32 24.71
N ALA A 119 -4.54 24.12 23.42
CA ALA A 119 -3.32 23.44 23.01
C ALA A 119 -2.89 23.92 21.61
N ASP A 120 -1.74 24.60 21.54
CA ASP A 120 -0.89 24.75 20.35
C ASP A 120 -0.34 23.36 19.93
N ASP A 121 -1.23 22.42 19.59
CA ASP A 121 -0.82 21.08 19.21
C ASP A 121 -0.51 21.08 17.71
N GLU A 122 0.79 21.02 17.38
CA GLU A 122 1.36 20.86 16.03
C GLU A 122 0.92 19.54 15.32
N ARG A 123 -0.22 18.94 15.67
CA ARG A 123 -0.62 17.56 15.30
C ARG A 123 -2.01 17.42 14.67
N ALA A 124 -2.42 18.40 13.87
CA ALA A 124 -3.43 18.17 12.84
C ALA A 124 -3.18 19.09 11.64
N SER A 125 -2.08 18.88 10.91
CA SER A 125 -2.00 19.44 9.57
C SER A 125 -3.11 18.81 8.72
N ASP A 126 -3.83 19.61 7.94
CA ASP A 126 -4.87 19.12 7.04
C ASP A 126 -4.40 17.92 6.20
N PRO A 127 -5.30 16.99 5.83
CA PRO A 127 -4.91 15.88 4.97
C PRO A 127 -4.46 16.38 3.60
N ILE A 128 -3.35 15.84 3.14
CA ILE A 128 -2.83 16.00 1.79
C ILE A 128 -3.65 15.08 0.87
N HIS A 129 -4.72 15.62 0.31
CA HIS A 129 -5.61 14.89 -0.59
C HIS A 129 -4.90 14.55 -1.92
N LEU A 130 -4.23 13.41 -1.98
CA LEU A 130 -3.54 12.87 -3.16
C LEU A 130 -4.39 11.86 -3.96
N TYR A 131 -5.60 11.55 -3.50
CA TYR A 131 -6.44 10.54 -4.13
C TYR A 131 -7.56 11.14 -4.99
N LYS A 132 -7.96 10.36 -6.01
CA LYS A 132 -9.10 10.60 -6.89
C LYS A 132 -10.03 9.42 -6.82
N LEU A 133 -11.31 9.71 -6.59
CA LEU A 133 -12.34 8.68 -6.56
C LEU A 133 -12.68 8.24 -7.98
N VAL A 134 -12.67 6.94 -8.21
CA VAL A 134 -13.09 6.33 -9.48
C VAL A 134 -14.20 5.30 -9.23
N ARG A 135 -15.07 5.12 -10.23
CA ARG A 135 -16.25 4.24 -10.18
C ARG A 135 -16.14 3.06 -11.15
N ASP A 136 -14.91 2.74 -11.54
CA ASP A 136 -14.60 1.71 -12.54
C ASP A 136 -14.65 0.29 -11.94
N TYR A 137 -14.90 0.21 -10.63
CA TYR A 137 -15.16 -0.99 -9.85
C TYR A 137 -16.51 -0.86 -9.14
N GLN A 138 -17.25 -1.96 -9.07
CA GLN A 138 -18.49 -2.03 -8.30
C GLN A 138 -18.18 -2.45 -6.85
N PRO A 139 -18.43 -1.59 -5.84
CA PRO A 139 -18.25 -1.97 -4.44
C PRO A 139 -19.24 -3.06 -4.02
N GLY A 140 -18.78 -3.94 -3.12
CA GLY A 140 -19.48 -5.18 -2.73
C GLY A 140 -20.68 -5.01 -1.79
N ASP A 141 -21.15 -3.79 -1.51
CA ASP A 141 -22.16 -3.52 -0.48
C ASP A 141 -23.59 -3.41 -1.01
N TYR A 142 -23.97 -4.25 -1.98
CA TYR A 142 -25.38 -4.43 -2.35
C TYR A 142 -25.78 -5.92 -2.27
N PHE A 143 -26.39 -6.25 -1.13
CA PHE A 143 -27.20 -7.44 -0.81
C PHE A 143 -26.58 -8.82 -1.10
N ASP A 144 -26.07 -9.45 -0.03
CA ASP A 144 -25.61 -10.85 0.02
C ASP A 144 -26.78 -11.85 -0.19
N SER A 145 -27.16 -12.06 -1.45
CA SER A 145 -27.82 -13.30 -1.88
C SER A 145 -27.15 -13.84 -3.15
N LYS A 146 -27.17 -15.17 -3.34
CA LYS A 146 -26.62 -15.80 -4.57
C LYS A 146 -27.32 -15.25 -5.82
N GLU A 147 -28.63 -15.02 -5.75
CA GLU A 147 -29.44 -14.45 -6.83
C GLU A 147 -29.05 -13.01 -7.15
N VAL A 148 -28.79 -12.16 -6.16
CA VAL A 148 -28.31 -10.78 -6.38
C VAL A 148 -26.91 -10.78 -7.00
N THR A 149 -26.03 -11.69 -6.57
CA THR A 149 -24.70 -11.86 -7.16
C THR A 149 -24.77 -12.29 -8.63
N GLU A 150 -25.70 -13.18 -8.99
CA GLU A 150 -25.92 -13.63 -10.37
C GLU A 150 -26.60 -12.57 -11.24
N ASN A 151 -27.56 -11.81 -10.70
CA ASN A 151 -28.22 -10.70 -11.41
C ASN A 151 -27.27 -9.52 -11.66
N ILE A 152 -26.44 -9.16 -10.66
CA ILE A 152 -25.39 -8.14 -10.83
C ILE A 152 -24.41 -8.59 -11.92
N ARG A 153 -24.06 -9.89 -11.99
CA ARG A 153 -23.18 -10.42 -13.05
C ARG A 153 -23.78 -10.30 -14.46
N SER A 154 -25.08 -10.51 -14.62
CA SER A 154 -25.73 -10.37 -15.94
C SER A 154 -25.86 -8.91 -16.41
N GLU A 155 -25.85 -7.94 -15.49
CA GLU A 155 -26.02 -6.51 -15.80
C GLU A 155 -24.71 -5.70 -15.66
N ASN A 156 -23.59 -6.32 -15.28
CA ASN A 156 -22.36 -5.61 -14.92
C ASN A 156 -21.64 -5.01 -16.13
N SER A 157 -21.68 -3.69 -16.25
CA SER A 157 -20.97 -2.93 -17.29
C SER A 157 -19.70 -2.22 -16.80
N HIS A 158 -19.28 -2.46 -15.55
CA HIS A 158 -18.06 -1.86 -15.01
C HIS A 158 -16.78 -2.47 -15.62
N PHE A 159 -15.71 -1.68 -15.68
CA PHE A 159 -14.42 -2.09 -16.26
C PHE A 159 -13.86 -3.36 -15.58
N ILE A 160 -13.99 -3.46 -14.25
CA ILE A 160 -13.71 -4.67 -13.49
C ILE A 160 -14.97 -5.07 -12.71
N PRO A 161 -15.68 -6.12 -13.16
CA PRO A 161 -16.83 -6.63 -12.44
C PRO A 161 -16.45 -7.18 -11.07
N ASP A 162 -17.31 -6.99 -10.06
CA ASP A 162 -17.05 -7.59 -8.75
C ASP A 162 -17.11 -9.12 -8.80
N ARG A 163 -16.21 -9.76 -8.05
CA ARG A 163 -16.06 -11.23 -8.01
C ARG A 163 -15.97 -11.87 -9.41
N HIS A 164 -15.40 -11.16 -10.38
CA HIS A 164 -15.14 -11.71 -11.71
C HIS A 164 -14.31 -12.98 -11.62
N ARG A 165 -14.46 -13.85 -12.62
CA ARG A 165 -13.72 -15.10 -12.76
C ARG A 165 -12.61 -14.91 -13.78
N LYS A 166 -11.70 -15.89 -13.78
CA LYS A 166 -10.58 -15.93 -14.72
C LYS A 166 -11.05 -15.87 -16.18
N ASP A 167 -12.13 -16.58 -16.48
CA ASP A 167 -12.64 -16.81 -17.83
C ASP A 167 -13.78 -15.86 -18.25
N ASP A 168 -14.14 -14.90 -17.39
CA ASP A 168 -15.14 -13.88 -17.73
C ASP A 168 -14.67 -13.01 -18.91
N THR A 169 -15.63 -12.46 -19.65
CA THR A 169 -15.40 -11.54 -20.77
C THR A 169 -14.63 -10.33 -20.29
N LYS A 170 -13.56 -9.98 -21.02
CA LYS A 170 -12.65 -8.89 -20.69
C LYS A 170 -13.07 -7.62 -21.42
N PRO A 171 -12.81 -6.43 -20.85
CA PRO A 171 -13.17 -5.16 -21.48
C PRO A 171 -12.40 -4.95 -22.80
N ASN A 172 -13.02 -4.30 -23.78
CA ASN A 172 -12.36 -4.03 -25.07
C ASN A 172 -11.60 -2.69 -25.09
N ASP A 173 -11.80 -1.81 -24.10
CA ASP A 173 -11.15 -0.52 -23.99
C ASP A 173 -10.87 -0.18 -22.51
N LEU A 174 -9.92 0.72 -22.28
CA LEU A 174 -9.65 1.28 -20.97
C LEU A 174 -10.71 2.32 -20.59
N PRO A 175 -11.10 2.39 -19.30
CA PRO A 175 -12.00 3.42 -18.84
C PRO A 175 -11.28 4.77 -18.83
N ASP A 176 -12.05 5.86 -18.97
CA ASP A 176 -11.50 7.21 -19.04
C ASP A 176 -10.68 7.58 -17.80
N SER A 177 -11.02 7.03 -16.64
CA SER A 177 -10.29 7.28 -15.41
C SER A 177 -8.89 6.66 -15.43
N LEU A 178 -8.72 5.48 -16.02
CA LEU A 178 -7.41 4.86 -16.22
C LEU A 178 -6.61 5.56 -17.32
N LYS A 179 -7.24 5.97 -18.42
CA LYS A 179 -6.62 6.83 -19.45
C LYS A 179 -6.09 8.12 -18.83
N THR A 180 -6.90 8.74 -17.97
CA THR A 180 -6.52 9.93 -17.20
C THR A 180 -5.34 9.65 -16.27
N ALA A 181 -5.33 8.52 -15.56
CA ALA A 181 -4.22 8.13 -14.70
C ALA A 181 -2.90 7.94 -15.49
N ILE A 182 -2.95 7.36 -16.69
CA ILE A 182 -1.78 7.23 -17.57
C ILE A 182 -1.26 8.62 -17.98
N LYS A 183 -2.15 9.55 -18.35
CA LYS A 183 -1.75 10.95 -18.63
C LYS A 183 -1.10 11.63 -17.44
N HIS A 184 -1.63 11.44 -16.23
CA HIS A 184 -1.03 11.97 -14.99
C HIS A 184 0.38 11.41 -14.79
N PHE A 185 0.61 10.13 -15.09
CA PHE A 185 1.93 9.54 -14.97
C PHE A 185 2.92 10.12 -15.98
N ILE A 186 2.50 10.34 -17.23
CA ILE A 186 3.33 10.99 -18.27
C ILE A 186 3.70 12.42 -17.83
N LEU A 187 2.74 13.21 -17.35
CA LEU A 187 2.99 14.57 -16.82
C LEU A 187 3.95 14.55 -15.65
N ALA A 188 3.74 13.64 -14.69
CA ALA A 188 4.63 13.50 -13.56
C ALA A 188 6.06 13.11 -13.99
N CYS A 189 6.20 12.23 -14.98
CA CYS A 189 7.51 11.91 -15.56
C CYS A 189 8.18 13.14 -16.19
N ALA A 190 7.43 13.94 -16.96
CA ALA A 190 7.94 15.16 -17.56
C ALA A 190 8.36 16.18 -16.51
N ALA A 191 7.51 16.46 -15.52
CA ALA A 191 7.79 17.39 -14.42
C ALA A 191 9.01 16.97 -13.58
N ARG A 192 9.13 15.67 -13.25
CA ARG A 192 10.31 15.14 -12.55
C ARG A 192 11.59 15.32 -13.37
N ARG A 193 11.53 15.21 -14.70
CA ARG A 193 12.67 15.52 -15.57
C ARG A 193 13.04 17.01 -15.53
N VAL A 194 12.07 17.92 -15.51
CA VAL A 194 12.34 19.36 -15.34
C VAL A 194 13.05 19.63 -14.01
N ARG A 195 12.63 18.94 -12.94
CA ARG A 195 13.28 19.01 -11.61
C ARG A 195 14.63 18.29 -11.52
N GLY A 196 15.21 17.83 -12.64
CA GLY A 196 16.51 17.18 -12.69
C GLY A 196 16.51 15.69 -12.33
N GLN A 197 15.35 15.09 -12.03
CA GLN A 197 15.23 13.66 -11.68
C GLN A 197 15.19 12.76 -12.93
N VAL A 198 16.07 13.02 -13.90
CA VAL A 198 16.10 12.33 -15.21
C VAL A 198 16.54 10.87 -15.06
N ASN A 199 17.49 10.60 -14.16
CA ASN A 199 18.09 9.28 -13.94
C ASN A 199 17.57 8.57 -12.69
N VAL A 200 16.44 9.01 -12.14
CA VAL A 200 15.80 8.41 -10.97
C VAL A 200 14.67 7.50 -11.43
N HIS A 201 14.39 6.45 -10.64
CA HIS A 201 13.24 5.59 -10.89
C HIS A 201 11.92 6.37 -10.73
N ASN A 202 10.95 6.03 -11.58
CA ASN A 202 9.61 6.57 -11.56
C ASN A 202 8.63 5.48 -11.99
N SER A 203 7.68 5.15 -11.13
CA SER A 203 6.76 4.04 -11.40
C SER A 203 5.29 4.44 -11.29
N MET A 204 4.47 3.74 -12.06
CA MET A 204 3.02 3.69 -11.93
C MET A 204 2.60 2.27 -11.62
N LEU A 205 1.65 2.09 -10.71
CA LEU A 205 1.06 0.79 -10.38
C LEU A 205 -0.38 0.72 -10.89
N ILE A 206 -0.71 -0.31 -11.65
CA ILE A 206 -2.08 -0.68 -12.01
C ILE A 206 -2.40 -2.01 -11.33
N HIS A 207 -3.25 -1.93 -10.30
CA HIS A 207 -3.62 -3.08 -9.46
C HIS A 207 -5.14 -3.19 -9.35
N VAL A 208 -5.69 -3.96 -10.28
CA VAL A 208 -7.15 -4.04 -10.52
C VAL A 208 -7.70 -5.46 -10.41
N THR A 209 -6.86 -6.48 -10.59
CA THR A 209 -7.28 -7.90 -10.60
C THR A 209 -6.19 -8.82 -10.08
N ARG A 210 -6.57 -9.96 -9.50
CA ARG A 210 -5.64 -11.02 -9.08
C ARG A 210 -5.29 -12.01 -10.19
N PHE A 211 -6.07 -12.05 -11.27
CA PHE A 211 -5.91 -13.05 -12.33
C PHE A 211 -4.90 -12.58 -13.37
N VAL A 212 -3.91 -13.42 -13.64
CA VAL A 212 -2.82 -13.16 -14.59
C VAL A 212 -3.35 -12.86 -15.98
N ASP A 213 -4.32 -13.65 -16.47
CA ASP A 213 -4.88 -13.47 -17.81
C ASP A 213 -5.59 -12.12 -17.98
N TRP A 214 -6.22 -11.62 -16.91
CA TRP A 214 -6.79 -10.27 -16.89
C TRP A 214 -5.72 -9.20 -16.85
N GLN A 215 -4.64 -9.40 -16.09
CA GLN A 215 -3.51 -8.46 -16.02
C GLN A 215 -2.86 -8.31 -17.40
N ASN A 216 -2.67 -9.41 -18.13
CA ASN A 216 -2.11 -9.38 -19.49
C ASN A 216 -2.99 -8.66 -20.48
N HIS A 217 -4.29 -8.94 -20.45
CA HIS A 217 -5.25 -8.26 -21.30
C HIS A 217 -5.25 -6.75 -21.06
N ILE A 218 -5.29 -6.33 -19.80
CA ILE A 218 -5.26 -4.91 -19.42
C ILE A 218 -3.91 -4.28 -19.79
N ALA A 219 -2.80 -5.00 -19.64
CA ALA A 219 -1.50 -4.53 -20.08
C ALA A 219 -1.49 -4.29 -21.60
N GLY A 220 -2.05 -5.19 -22.42
CA GLY A 220 -2.20 -4.97 -23.86
C GLY A 220 -2.96 -3.67 -24.19
N LEU A 221 -4.11 -3.44 -23.54
CA LEU A 221 -4.87 -2.20 -23.72
C LEU A 221 -4.09 -0.94 -23.28
N VAL A 222 -3.30 -1.04 -22.21
CA VAL A 222 -2.41 0.05 -21.76
C VAL A 222 -1.30 0.32 -22.75
N ASP A 223 -0.71 -0.72 -23.36
CA ASP A 223 0.35 -0.58 -24.37
C ASP A 223 -0.16 0.12 -25.63
N GLU A 224 -1.34 -0.29 -26.10
CA GLU A 224 -2.01 0.33 -27.24
C GLU A 224 -2.31 1.81 -26.98
N GLU A 225 -2.85 2.15 -25.81
CA GLU A 225 -3.17 3.52 -25.47
C GLU A 225 -1.91 4.39 -25.27
N LEU A 226 -0.86 3.83 -24.64
CA LEU A 226 0.43 4.50 -24.49
C LEU A 226 1.07 4.77 -25.86
N SER A 227 0.99 3.81 -26.78
CA SER A 227 1.46 3.96 -28.17
C SER A 227 0.71 5.05 -28.92
N LYS A 228 -0.62 5.17 -28.72
CA LYS A 228 -1.40 6.29 -29.27
C LYS A 228 -0.89 7.63 -28.72
N TYR A 229 -0.71 7.78 -27.41
CA TYR A 229 -0.18 9.03 -26.84
C TYR A 229 1.22 9.35 -27.33
N LYS A 230 2.09 8.34 -27.42
CA LYS A 230 3.45 8.46 -27.99
C LYS A 230 3.41 9.06 -29.39
N ASN A 231 2.65 8.46 -30.30
CA ASN A 231 2.53 8.94 -31.67
C ASN A 231 1.95 10.37 -31.72
N ARG A 232 0.88 10.66 -30.96
CA ARG A 232 0.25 11.98 -30.98
C ARG A 232 1.17 13.09 -30.45
N ILE A 233 1.98 12.79 -29.43
CA ILE A 233 2.98 13.71 -28.87
C ILE A 233 4.15 13.90 -29.86
N GLU A 234 4.66 12.82 -30.46
CA GLU A 234 5.77 12.86 -31.43
C GLU A 234 5.42 13.73 -32.65
N PHE A 235 4.19 13.63 -33.14
CA PHE A 235 3.69 14.46 -34.25
C PHE A 235 3.17 15.83 -33.80
N ASN A 236 3.37 16.24 -32.54
CA ASN A 236 2.93 17.54 -31.99
C ASN A 236 1.44 17.85 -32.29
N GLN A 237 0.55 16.87 -32.17
CA GLN A 237 -0.87 17.10 -32.44
C GLN A 237 -1.45 18.10 -31.42
N PRO A 238 -2.10 19.19 -31.84
CA PRO A 238 -2.60 20.23 -30.91
C PRO A 238 -3.54 19.68 -29.84
N ALA A 239 -4.49 18.83 -30.23
CA ALA A 239 -5.50 18.29 -29.32
C ALA A 239 -4.93 17.47 -28.15
N ILE A 240 -3.84 16.71 -28.33
CA ILE A 240 -3.23 15.97 -27.21
C ILE A 240 -2.46 16.93 -26.29
N LEU A 241 -1.80 17.94 -26.84
CA LEU A 241 -1.02 18.90 -26.06
C LEU A 241 -1.94 19.81 -25.24
N GLU A 242 -3.08 20.20 -25.78
CA GLU A 242 -4.12 20.96 -25.06
C GLU A 242 -4.71 20.15 -23.91
N ASP A 243 -4.99 18.87 -24.13
CA ASP A 243 -5.49 17.94 -23.10
C ASP A 243 -4.47 17.76 -21.95
N PHE A 244 -3.18 17.59 -22.26
CA PHE A 244 -2.14 17.59 -21.23
C PHE A 244 -1.97 18.94 -20.52
N ALA A 245 -2.11 20.06 -21.24
CA ALA A 245 -2.04 21.40 -20.67
C ALA A 245 -3.19 21.64 -19.67
N ASP A 246 -4.41 21.26 -20.04
CA ASP A 246 -5.60 21.40 -19.19
C ASP A 246 -5.42 20.65 -17.87
N ILE A 247 -4.97 19.38 -17.93
CA ILE A 247 -4.68 18.59 -16.73
C ILE A 247 -3.58 19.26 -15.89
N TRP A 248 -2.51 19.77 -16.52
CA TRP A 248 -1.42 20.41 -15.79
C TRP A 248 -1.90 21.65 -15.01
N LEU A 249 -2.54 22.58 -15.72
CA LEU A 249 -2.96 23.86 -15.18
C LEU A 249 -4.09 23.72 -14.15
N ARG A 250 -5.00 22.76 -14.33
CA ARG A 250 -6.13 22.58 -13.43
C ARG A 250 -5.80 21.73 -12.21
N GLU A 251 -4.80 20.85 -12.31
CA GLU A 251 -4.59 19.83 -11.28
C GLU A 251 -3.19 19.77 -10.69
N PHE A 252 -2.14 19.94 -11.50
CA PHE A 252 -0.77 19.82 -11.01
C PHE A 252 -0.27 21.12 -10.41
N GLU A 253 -0.51 22.25 -11.08
CA GLU A 253 -0.07 23.56 -10.61
C GLU A 253 -0.74 23.97 -9.29
N PRO A 254 -2.09 23.88 -9.13
CA PRO A 254 -2.74 24.17 -7.86
C PRO A 254 -2.29 23.23 -6.74
N LYS A 255 -2.11 21.93 -7.06
CA LYS A 255 -1.63 20.95 -6.07
C LYS A 255 -0.19 21.25 -5.64
N THR A 256 0.67 21.66 -6.57
CA THR A 256 2.05 22.06 -6.24
C THR A 256 2.05 23.21 -5.23
N GLN A 257 1.19 24.21 -5.47
CA GLN A 257 1.07 25.34 -4.57
C GLN A 257 0.49 24.95 -3.20
N GLU A 258 -0.51 24.07 -3.17
CA GLU A 258 -1.06 23.49 -1.95
C GLU A 258 0.02 22.80 -1.12
N ILE A 259 0.84 21.94 -1.74
CA ILE A 259 1.90 21.20 -1.05
C ILE A 259 3.01 22.12 -0.51
N ILE A 260 3.44 23.12 -1.29
CA ILE A 260 4.46 24.08 -0.86
C ILE A 260 4.00 24.88 0.36
N ASN A 261 2.71 25.23 0.39
CA ASN A 261 2.11 26.01 1.48
C ASN A 261 1.69 25.14 2.68
N HIS A 262 1.79 23.82 2.57
CA HIS A 262 1.28 22.91 3.58
C HIS A 262 2.23 22.83 4.79
N PRO A 263 1.77 23.12 6.03
CA PRO A 263 2.65 23.20 7.21
C PRO A 263 3.32 21.86 7.56
N GLY A 264 2.65 20.74 7.25
CA GLY A 264 3.15 19.38 7.47
C GLY A 264 4.09 18.83 6.39
N VAL A 265 4.43 19.64 5.36
CA VAL A 265 5.37 19.25 4.29
C VAL A 265 6.49 20.28 4.21
N LYS A 266 7.73 19.81 4.39
CA LYS A 266 8.94 20.64 4.21
C LYS A 266 9.85 19.94 3.22
N ASP A 267 9.69 20.27 1.96
CA ASP A 267 10.46 19.68 0.86
C ASP A 267 10.94 20.77 -0.11
N PRO A 268 12.21 21.22 0.01
CA PRO A 268 12.75 22.30 -0.82
C PRO A 268 12.94 21.91 -2.30
N ASP A 269 12.84 20.62 -2.61
CA ASP A 269 12.99 20.12 -3.98
C ASP A 269 11.66 20.19 -4.76
N ILE A 270 10.53 20.43 -4.08
CA ILE A 270 9.24 20.69 -4.72
C ILE A 270 9.20 22.15 -5.18
N LYS A 271 9.45 22.34 -6.48
CA LYS A 271 9.43 23.65 -7.13
C LYS A 271 8.26 23.75 -8.13
N PRO A 272 7.57 24.89 -8.20
CA PRO A 272 6.61 25.16 -9.28
C PRO A 272 7.31 25.06 -10.63
N VAL A 273 6.64 24.42 -11.60
CA VAL A 273 7.16 24.27 -12.96
C VAL A 273 6.10 24.80 -13.94
N PRO A 274 6.44 25.74 -14.83
CA PRO A 274 5.49 26.24 -15.81
C PRO A 274 5.21 25.18 -16.89
N TRP A 275 3.99 25.18 -17.42
CA TRP A 275 3.55 24.26 -18.48
C TRP A 275 4.53 24.20 -19.67
N ASN A 276 5.08 25.35 -20.08
CA ASN A 276 6.01 25.41 -21.22
C ASN A 276 7.25 24.55 -21.02
N GLU A 277 7.77 24.43 -19.78
CA GLU A 277 8.90 23.55 -19.49
C GLU A 277 8.47 22.09 -19.46
N VAL A 278 7.32 21.77 -18.87
CA VAL A 278 6.78 20.40 -18.86
C VAL A 278 6.55 19.90 -20.28
N LYS A 279 5.98 20.74 -21.16
CA LYS A 279 5.72 20.44 -22.57
C LYS A 279 6.98 19.98 -23.31
N LEU A 280 8.12 20.65 -23.08
CA LEU A 280 9.41 20.29 -23.69
C LEU A 280 9.89 18.89 -23.27
N HIS A 281 9.48 18.43 -22.08
CA HIS A 281 9.87 17.15 -21.52
C HIS A 281 8.86 16.01 -21.75
N LEU A 282 7.69 16.27 -22.37
CA LEU A 282 6.68 15.22 -22.65
C LEU A 282 7.21 14.10 -23.54
N LEU A 283 7.75 14.44 -24.71
CA LEU A 283 8.28 13.45 -25.65
C LEU A 283 9.40 12.59 -25.04
N PRO A 284 10.48 13.17 -24.46
CA PRO A 284 11.53 12.35 -23.86
C PRO A 284 11.07 11.61 -22.59
N ALA A 285 10.01 12.08 -21.90
CA ALA A 285 9.41 11.33 -20.81
C ALA A 285 8.70 10.07 -21.31
N ILE A 286 7.76 10.22 -22.25
CA ILE A 286 6.96 9.08 -22.73
C ILE A 286 7.81 8.07 -23.52
N MET A 287 8.86 8.51 -24.22
CA MET A 287 9.83 7.59 -24.85
C MET A 287 10.55 6.68 -23.85
N LYS A 288 10.71 7.12 -22.60
CA LYS A 288 11.42 6.36 -21.57
C LYS A 288 10.51 5.36 -20.85
N ILE A 289 9.19 5.54 -20.91
CA ILE A 289 8.23 4.70 -20.19
C ILE A 289 8.22 3.29 -20.78
N GLN A 290 8.40 2.30 -19.92
CA GLN A 290 8.25 0.88 -20.24
C GLN A 290 7.00 0.33 -19.57
N LEU A 291 6.25 -0.52 -20.27
CA LEU A 291 5.15 -1.27 -19.69
C LEU A 291 5.66 -2.64 -19.22
N ARG A 292 5.35 -3.02 -17.97
CA ARG A 292 5.68 -4.34 -17.41
C ARG A 292 4.44 -5.00 -16.80
N ALA A 293 4.07 -6.17 -17.32
CA ALA A 293 3.10 -7.07 -16.71
C ALA A 293 3.82 -7.97 -15.69
N VAL A 294 3.75 -7.64 -14.42
CA VAL A 294 4.54 -8.32 -13.37
C VAL A 294 3.71 -9.44 -12.75
N HIS A 295 3.88 -10.64 -13.30
CA HIS A 295 3.21 -11.84 -12.81
C HIS A 295 4.09 -13.09 -12.88
N GLY A 296 3.76 -14.12 -12.11
CA GLY A 296 4.58 -15.34 -12.00
C GLY A 296 4.56 -16.31 -13.19
N SER A 297 3.83 -16.00 -14.26
CA SER A 297 3.70 -16.87 -15.43
C SER A 297 4.65 -16.43 -16.56
N LYS A 298 5.36 -17.39 -17.19
CA LYS A 298 6.19 -17.17 -18.40
C LYS A 298 5.39 -17.25 -19.71
N LEU A 299 4.08 -17.48 -19.65
CA LEU A 299 3.25 -17.63 -20.85
C LEU A 299 2.92 -16.26 -21.44
N LEU A 300 3.43 -16.01 -22.64
CA LEU A 300 3.27 -14.79 -23.43
C LEU A 300 1.80 -14.56 -23.79
N GLY A 301 1.20 -13.51 -23.22
CA GLY A 301 -0.06 -12.94 -23.67
C GLY A 301 0.14 -11.83 -24.69
N GLY A 302 0.90 -12.08 -25.77
CA GLY A 302 1.12 -11.11 -26.85
C GLY A 302 2.05 -9.93 -26.52
N LEU A 303 2.64 -9.88 -25.32
CA LEU A 303 3.66 -8.91 -24.93
C LEU A 303 5.07 -9.50 -25.09
N GLU A 304 6.03 -8.66 -25.50
CA GLU A 304 7.43 -9.06 -25.62
C GLU A 304 7.97 -9.68 -24.32
N PRO A 305 8.86 -10.70 -24.37
CA PRO A 305 9.33 -11.44 -23.19
C PRO A 305 9.92 -10.57 -22.07
N GLU A 306 10.52 -9.44 -22.43
CA GLU A 306 11.05 -8.45 -21.49
C GLU A 306 9.95 -7.82 -20.62
N ASN A 307 8.74 -7.67 -21.14
CA ASN A 307 7.61 -7.04 -20.46
C ASN A 307 6.96 -7.92 -19.38
N ILE A 308 7.38 -9.17 -19.23
CA ILE A 308 6.80 -10.15 -18.29
C ILE A 308 7.76 -10.47 -17.13
N GLN A 309 9.00 -9.97 -17.17
CA GLN A 309 10.01 -10.26 -16.16
C GLN A 309 9.81 -9.45 -14.88
N ALA A 310 10.38 -9.97 -13.78
CA ALA A 310 10.44 -9.23 -12.53
C ALA A 310 11.23 -7.93 -12.73
N LEU A 311 10.79 -6.84 -12.09
CA LEU A 311 11.51 -5.58 -12.11
C LEU A 311 12.85 -5.74 -11.39
N ASP A 312 13.93 -5.75 -12.16
CA ASP A 312 15.28 -5.63 -11.64
C ASP A 312 15.76 -4.19 -11.78
N TYR A 313 15.87 -3.50 -10.65
CA TYR A 313 16.35 -2.11 -10.60
C TYR A 313 17.88 -2.03 -10.72
N TYR A 314 18.60 -3.13 -10.48
CA TYR A 314 20.05 -3.17 -10.47
C TYR A 314 20.64 -2.74 -11.81
N ASP A 315 20.06 -3.22 -12.91
CA ASP A 315 20.49 -2.89 -14.28
C ASP A 315 20.23 -1.43 -14.67
N TYR A 316 19.37 -0.73 -13.91
CA TYR A 316 18.92 0.63 -14.22
C TYR A 316 19.43 1.69 -13.23
N GLN A 317 20.28 1.34 -12.26
CA GLN A 317 20.77 2.27 -11.22
C GLN A 317 21.36 3.58 -11.77
N LYS A 318 22.01 3.54 -12.94
CA LYS A 318 22.65 4.73 -13.55
C LYS A 318 21.70 5.57 -14.41
N LYS A 319 20.68 4.93 -15.01
CA LYS A 319 19.80 5.58 -16.00
C LYS A 319 18.42 5.89 -15.44
N GLY A 320 18.03 5.29 -14.32
CA GLY A 320 16.66 5.29 -13.80
C GLY A 320 15.69 4.57 -14.74
N LEU A 321 14.64 4.01 -14.16
CA LEU A 321 13.59 3.29 -14.89
C LEU A 321 12.26 4.03 -14.76
N SER A 322 11.63 4.34 -15.90
CA SER A 322 10.25 4.84 -15.94
C SER A 322 9.35 3.67 -16.32
N VAL A 323 8.47 3.21 -15.42
CA VAL A 323 7.70 1.98 -15.64
C VAL A 323 6.23 2.12 -15.27
N ILE A 324 5.35 1.57 -16.10
CA ILE A 324 3.97 1.25 -15.73
C ILE A 324 3.92 -0.25 -15.42
N ALA A 325 3.67 -0.59 -14.16
CA ALA A 325 3.59 -1.97 -13.69
C ALA A 325 2.12 -2.40 -13.56
N VAL A 326 1.69 -3.40 -14.33
CA VAL A 326 0.36 -4.02 -14.24
C VAL A 326 0.50 -5.35 -13.51
N GLY A 327 -0.23 -5.55 -12.41
CA GLY A 327 -0.16 -6.83 -11.70
C GLY A 327 -1.03 -6.93 -10.46
N GLY A 328 -0.87 -8.07 -9.77
CA GLY A 328 -1.69 -8.46 -8.62
C GLY A 328 -0.86 -8.68 -7.36
N ASN A 329 -1.10 -9.81 -6.66
CA ASN A 329 -0.51 -10.08 -5.35
C ASN A 329 1.04 -10.12 -5.30
N LYS A 330 1.71 -10.38 -6.42
CA LYS A 330 3.19 -10.33 -6.47
C LYS A 330 3.75 -8.90 -6.45
N LEU A 331 2.99 -7.93 -6.96
CA LEU A 331 3.34 -6.51 -6.86
C LEU A 331 3.00 -5.93 -5.49
N SER A 332 2.06 -6.54 -4.75
CA SER A 332 1.71 -6.08 -3.42
C SER A 332 2.66 -6.55 -2.31
N ARG A 333 3.42 -7.63 -2.52
CA ARG A 333 4.33 -8.21 -1.51
C ARG A 333 5.70 -8.56 -2.09
N GLY A 334 6.77 -7.99 -1.52
CA GLY A 334 8.16 -8.40 -1.77
C GLY A 334 8.84 -7.77 -2.99
N LEU A 335 8.16 -6.94 -3.78
CA LEU A 335 8.77 -6.17 -4.87
C LEU A 335 8.66 -4.67 -4.57
N THR A 336 9.79 -3.98 -4.49
CA THR A 336 9.82 -2.53 -4.29
C THR A 336 9.57 -1.82 -5.61
N LEU A 337 8.49 -1.05 -5.72
CA LEU A 337 8.30 -0.10 -6.81
C LEU A 337 8.94 1.23 -6.45
N GLU A 338 10.16 1.46 -6.92
CA GLU A 338 10.87 2.69 -6.64
C GLU A 338 10.27 3.87 -7.39
N GLY A 339 10.21 5.02 -6.72
CA GLY A 339 9.69 6.25 -7.31
C GLY A 339 8.20 6.19 -7.67
N LEU A 340 7.39 5.43 -6.93
CA LEU A 340 5.95 5.29 -7.19
C LEU A 340 5.24 6.65 -7.13
N THR A 341 4.75 7.10 -8.28
CA THR A 341 4.11 8.41 -8.44
C THR A 341 2.61 8.29 -8.67
N VAL A 342 2.17 7.40 -9.56
CA VAL A 342 0.73 7.22 -9.83
C VAL A 342 0.31 5.79 -9.48
N SER A 343 -0.79 5.64 -8.75
CA SER A 343 -1.38 4.34 -8.43
C SER A 343 -2.82 4.30 -8.90
N TYR A 344 -3.16 3.30 -9.69
CA TYR A 344 -4.52 2.96 -10.08
C TYR A 344 -4.92 1.66 -9.39
N TYR A 345 -5.64 1.78 -8.29
CA TYR A 345 -5.79 0.74 -7.30
C TYR A 345 -7.26 0.54 -6.95
N LEU A 346 -7.87 -0.53 -7.47
CA LEU A 346 -9.31 -0.77 -7.32
C LEU A 346 -9.63 -1.95 -6.39
N ARG A 347 -8.63 -2.78 -6.08
CA ARG A 347 -8.86 -4.02 -5.36
C ARG A 347 -8.76 -3.85 -3.85
N SER A 348 -9.89 -3.97 -3.17
CA SER A 348 -9.96 -4.04 -1.71
C SER A 348 -9.52 -5.40 -1.17
N SER A 349 -8.95 -5.40 0.03
CA SER A 349 -8.68 -6.58 0.86
C SER A 349 -9.44 -6.37 2.16
N LYS A 350 -10.07 -7.42 2.68
CA LYS A 350 -10.78 -7.34 3.97
C LYS A 350 -9.84 -7.31 5.18
N MET A 351 -8.52 -7.41 4.98
CA MET A 351 -7.53 -7.52 6.06
C MET A 351 -6.69 -6.24 6.19
N TYR A 352 -6.63 -5.65 7.40
CA TYR A 352 -5.88 -4.42 7.70
C TYR A 352 -4.39 -4.55 7.32
N ASP A 353 -3.68 -5.55 7.84
CA ASP A 353 -2.26 -5.78 7.50
C ASP A 353 -2.03 -5.85 5.99
N THR A 354 -2.94 -6.51 5.28
CA THR A 354 -2.81 -6.66 3.84
C THR A 354 -3.06 -5.34 3.12
N LEU A 355 -4.02 -4.53 3.55
CA LEU A 355 -4.24 -3.19 3.02
C LEU A 355 -3.04 -2.27 3.30
N MET A 356 -2.49 -2.28 4.52
CA MET A 356 -1.29 -1.50 4.85
C MET A 356 -0.07 -1.90 4.03
N GLN A 357 0.19 -3.21 3.89
CA GLN A 357 1.27 -3.72 3.03
C GLN A 357 1.05 -3.38 1.54
N MET A 358 -0.21 -3.24 1.12
CA MET A 358 -0.60 -2.86 -0.24
C MET A 358 -0.50 -1.36 -0.52
N GLY A 359 -0.57 -0.51 0.52
CA GLY A 359 -0.47 0.95 0.47
C GLY A 359 0.93 1.46 0.12
N ARG A 360 1.48 1.04 -1.02
CA ARG A 360 2.83 1.42 -1.47
C ARG A 360 2.99 2.91 -1.79
N TRP A 361 1.89 3.64 -1.87
CA TRP A 361 1.89 5.10 -2.05
C TRP A 361 2.25 5.86 -0.77
N PHE A 362 2.38 5.20 0.38
CA PHE A 362 3.01 5.77 1.57
C PHE A 362 4.54 5.75 1.46
N GLY A 363 5.21 6.52 2.31
CA GLY A 363 6.67 6.60 2.39
C GLY A 363 7.26 7.92 1.90
N TYR A 364 8.57 7.93 1.70
CA TYR A 364 9.32 9.11 1.30
C TYR A 364 9.06 9.47 -0.17
N ARG A 365 8.91 10.77 -0.46
CA ARG A 365 8.60 11.31 -1.80
C ARG A 365 9.39 12.60 -2.12
N PRO A 366 10.74 12.59 -1.98
CA PRO A 366 11.55 13.79 -2.05
C PRO A 366 11.47 14.48 -3.42
N GLY A 367 10.98 15.70 -3.45
CA GLY A 367 10.86 16.55 -4.64
C GLY A 367 9.73 16.18 -5.60
N TYR A 368 8.83 15.26 -5.26
CA TYR A 368 7.74 14.84 -6.16
C TYR A 368 6.40 14.48 -5.49
N LEU A 369 6.21 14.75 -4.20
CA LEU A 369 4.95 14.48 -3.48
C LEU A 369 3.73 15.10 -4.17
N ASP A 370 3.86 16.33 -4.65
CA ASP A 370 2.84 17.10 -5.36
C ASP A 370 2.42 16.50 -6.70
N LEU A 371 3.26 15.62 -7.27
CA LEU A 371 2.99 14.91 -8.51
C LEU A 371 2.29 13.56 -8.26
N CYS A 372 2.24 13.10 -7.00
CA CYS A 372 1.67 11.80 -6.66
C CYS A 372 0.15 11.79 -6.79
N ARG A 373 -0.42 10.72 -7.37
CA ARG A 373 -1.88 10.55 -7.49
C ARG A 373 -2.30 9.11 -7.22
N LEU A 374 -3.35 8.93 -6.42
CA LEU A 374 -3.98 7.64 -6.15
C LEU A 374 -5.40 7.61 -6.72
N PHE A 375 -5.63 6.88 -7.80
CA PHE A 375 -6.95 6.60 -8.35
C PHE A 375 -7.50 5.34 -7.66
N THR A 376 -8.58 5.49 -6.90
CA THR A 376 -9.11 4.41 -6.04
C THR A 376 -10.61 4.54 -5.81
N SER A 377 -11.26 3.47 -5.32
CA SER A 377 -12.68 3.51 -4.94
C SER A 377 -12.90 4.24 -3.61
N GLY A 378 -14.14 4.73 -3.41
CA GLY A 378 -14.56 5.35 -2.14
C GLY A 378 -14.52 4.38 -0.95
N GLU A 379 -14.83 3.10 -1.19
CA GLU A 379 -14.71 2.03 -0.19
C GLU A 379 -13.27 1.93 0.35
N LEU A 380 -12.28 1.87 -0.55
CA LEU A 380 -10.87 1.82 -0.18
C LEU A 380 -10.43 3.06 0.60
N VAL A 381 -10.86 4.25 0.17
CA VAL A 381 -10.59 5.49 0.93
C VAL A 381 -11.17 5.40 2.34
N SER A 382 -12.40 4.92 2.49
CA SER A 382 -13.02 4.69 3.79
C SER A 382 -12.19 3.72 4.63
N HIS A 383 -11.80 2.58 4.07
CA HIS A 383 -10.96 1.60 4.75
C HIS A 383 -9.63 2.20 5.23
N TYR A 384 -8.94 2.97 4.40
CA TYR A 384 -7.67 3.61 4.80
C TYR A 384 -7.86 4.67 5.89
N LYS A 385 -8.96 5.44 5.89
CA LYS A 385 -9.28 6.38 6.98
C LYS A 385 -9.46 5.67 8.32
N HIS A 386 -10.19 4.56 8.32
CA HIS A 386 -10.39 3.75 9.53
C HIS A 386 -9.07 3.15 10.01
N ILE A 387 -8.25 2.64 9.09
CA ILE A 387 -6.92 2.11 9.43
C ILE A 387 -6.04 3.20 10.03
N ALA A 388 -6.03 4.40 9.46
CA ALA A 388 -5.26 5.54 9.98
C ALA A 388 -5.68 5.87 11.42
N ALA A 389 -6.99 5.96 11.69
CA ALA A 389 -7.52 6.22 13.02
C ALA A 389 -7.16 5.12 14.03
N ALA A 390 -7.35 3.84 13.66
CA ALA A 390 -7.00 2.72 14.52
C ALA A 390 -5.49 2.62 14.79
N THR A 391 -4.65 2.97 13.80
CA THR A 391 -3.19 3.01 13.97
C THR A 391 -2.79 4.09 14.96
N GLU A 392 -3.36 5.29 14.84
CA GLU A 392 -3.05 6.41 15.73
C GLU A 392 -3.51 6.14 17.18
N GLU A 393 -4.71 5.58 17.35
CA GLU A 393 -5.22 5.17 18.67
C GLU A 393 -4.29 4.13 19.31
N MET A 394 -3.88 3.11 18.55
CA MET A 394 -2.94 2.09 19.03
C MET A 394 -1.59 2.71 19.44
N ARG A 395 -1.05 3.62 18.63
CA ARG A 395 0.20 4.32 18.96
C ARG A 395 0.05 5.13 20.24
N ALA A 396 -1.04 5.88 20.41
CA ALA A 396 -1.32 6.64 21.61
C ALA A 396 -1.42 5.76 22.86
N GLU A 397 -2.00 4.56 22.76
CA GLU A 397 -2.01 3.58 23.86
C GLU A 397 -0.60 3.08 24.20
N PHE A 398 0.25 2.81 23.21
CA PHE A 398 1.64 2.42 23.47
C PHE A 398 2.44 3.55 24.15
N ASP A 399 2.26 4.80 23.72
CA ASP A 399 2.91 5.95 24.34
C ASP A 399 2.43 6.12 25.79
N ARG A 400 1.13 5.97 26.04
CA ARG A 400 0.56 6.00 27.41
C ARG A 400 1.14 4.90 28.29
N MET A 401 1.24 3.68 27.77
CA MET A 401 1.86 2.56 28.46
C MET A 401 3.32 2.86 28.83
N TYR A 402 4.09 3.39 27.88
CA TYR A 402 5.48 3.77 28.09
C TYR A 402 5.62 4.88 29.15
N LEU A 403 4.79 5.92 29.08
CA LEU A 403 4.77 7.01 30.06
C LEU A 403 4.40 6.53 31.47
N GLN A 404 3.51 5.54 31.59
CA GLN A 404 3.18 4.88 32.85
C GLN A 404 4.25 3.91 33.35
N ARG A 405 5.32 3.68 32.57
CA ARG A 405 6.38 2.68 32.85
C ARG A 405 5.83 1.27 33.06
N LYS A 406 4.71 0.95 32.42
CA LYS A 406 4.11 -0.38 32.46
C LYS A 406 4.64 -1.22 31.31
N THR A 407 4.78 -2.51 31.56
CA THR A 407 5.05 -3.49 30.49
C THR A 407 3.75 -3.83 29.75
N PRO A 408 3.82 -4.32 28.49
CA PRO A 408 2.63 -4.80 27.78
C PRO A 408 1.84 -5.87 28.54
N ARG A 409 2.53 -6.69 29.34
CA ARG A 409 1.93 -7.68 30.24
C ARG A 409 1.05 -7.05 31.31
N GLU A 410 1.43 -5.89 31.85
CA GLU A 410 0.72 -5.22 32.94
C GLU A 410 -0.35 -4.24 32.44
N PHE A 411 -0.23 -3.75 31.22
CA PHE A 411 -1.10 -2.69 30.68
C PHE A 411 -2.44 -3.22 30.16
N GLY A 412 -2.46 -4.43 29.58
CA GLY A 412 -3.67 -5.00 28.96
C GLY A 412 -4.08 -4.24 27.71
N LEU A 413 -3.40 -4.52 26.59
CA LEU A 413 -3.62 -3.83 25.31
C LEU A 413 -5.01 -4.17 24.73
N LYS A 414 -5.77 -3.14 24.33
CA LYS A 414 -7.02 -3.28 23.59
C LYS A 414 -6.90 -2.56 22.26
N VAL A 415 -7.40 -3.18 21.20
CA VAL A 415 -7.45 -2.58 19.85
C VAL A 415 -8.89 -2.49 19.42
N ARG A 416 -9.31 -1.33 18.89
CA ARG A 416 -10.66 -1.11 18.37
C ARG A 416 -10.97 -2.15 17.28
N ALA A 417 -12.01 -2.95 17.50
CA ALA A 417 -12.54 -3.88 16.51
C ALA A 417 -13.58 -3.18 15.63
N HIS A 418 -13.51 -3.39 14.31
CA HIS A 418 -14.49 -2.83 13.38
C HIS A 418 -15.80 -3.64 13.38
N THR A 419 -16.90 -2.98 13.01
CA THR A 419 -18.24 -3.55 12.79
C THR A 419 -18.25 -4.46 11.55
N GLY A 420 -17.80 -5.70 11.69
CA GLY A 420 -18.13 -6.82 10.77
C GLY A 420 -17.50 -6.86 9.37
N VAL A 421 -17.02 -5.74 8.79
CA VAL A 421 -16.60 -5.68 7.36
C VAL A 421 -15.09 -5.91 7.14
N LEU A 422 -14.25 -5.47 8.08
CA LEU A 422 -12.79 -5.54 8.01
C LEU A 422 -12.21 -6.28 9.21
N THR A 423 -11.27 -7.20 8.96
CA THR A 423 -10.57 -7.97 9.98
C THR A 423 -9.16 -7.39 10.18
N ILE A 424 -8.75 -7.17 11.44
CA ILE A 424 -7.48 -6.52 11.80
C ILE A 424 -6.23 -7.27 11.26
N THR A 425 -6.33 -8.58 11.07
CA THR A 425 -5.30 -9.39 10.42
C THR A 425 -5.96 -10.63 9.84
N ALA A 426 -5.19 -11.46 9.14
CA ALA A 426 -5.71 -12.68 8.54
C ALA A 426 -6.31 -13.61 9.61
N THR A 427 -7.42 -14.28 9.32
CA THR A 427 -8.11 -15.14 10.30
C THR A 427 -7.20 -16.24 10.85
N ASN A 428 -6.21 -16.68 10.07
CA ASN A 428 -5.19 -17.64 10.49
C ASN A 428 -4.10 -17.06 11.40
N LYS A 429 -3.97 -15.74 11.47
CA LYS A 429 -3.15 -15.01 12.46
C LYS A 429 -3.93 -14.73 13.76
N PHE A 430 -5.26 -14.91 13.76
CA PHE A 430 -6.12 -14.82 14.94
C PHE A 430 -6.43 -16.22 15.48
N ARG A 431 -5.61 -16.71 16.42
CA ARG A 431 -5.88 -17.99 17.10
C ARG A 431 -6.94 -17.86 18.22
N TYR A 432 -7.19 -16.64 18.74
CA TYR A 432 -8.01 -16.45 19.94
C TYR A 432 -8.95 -15.24 19.82
N LYS A 433 -10.04 -15.40 19.08
CA LYS A 433 -11.23 -14.56 19.26
C LYS A 433 -12.13 -15.32 20.25
N LYS A 434 -12.36 -14.76 21.44
CA LYS A 434 -13.55 -15.12 22.21
C LYS A 434 -14.70 -14.23 21.74
#